data_AF-A0A9E6UZU7-F1
#
_entry.id   AF-A0A9E6UZU7-F1
#
_cell.length_a   1.000
_cell.length_b   1.000
_cell.length_c   1.000
_cell.angle_alpha   90.00
_cell.angle_beta   90.00
_cell.angle_gamma   90.00
#
_symmetry.space_group_name_H-M   'P 1'
#
loop_
_entity.id
_entity.type
_entity.pdbx_description
1 polymer ?
#
loop_
_entity_poly.entity_id
_entity_poly.type
_entity_poly.pdbx_seq_one_letter_code
_entity_poly.pdbx_strand_id
1 'polypeptide(L)'
;MDSLELRQKIQQNLLTIAPENLKLIDEFVEFIKYKQDTGLSEKTNYRAASGHSSGHSILRHAGTWVGDDLEECMKLVSETRGKVKINNRINPFE
;
A
#
# COMPACT_ATOMS: atom_id res chain seq x y z
N MET A 1 21.26 -12.27 -12.87
CA MET A 1 20.53 -11.77 -14.06
C MET A 1 21.18 -10.46 -14.43
N ASP A 2 21.70 -10.36 -15.64
CA ASP A 2 22.39 -9.14 -16.08
C ASP A 2 21.38 -8.02 -16.34
N SER A 3 21.80 -6.76 -16.17
CA SER A 3 20.96 -5.58 -16.40
C SER A 3 20.43 -5.50 -17.83
N LEU A 4 21.19 -6.04 -18.79
CA LEU A 4 20.83 -6.11 -20.20
C LEU A 4 19.70 -7.13 -20.44
N GLU A 5 19.81 -8.31 -19.83
CA GLU A 5 18.78 -9.35 -19.89
C GLU A 5 17.45 -8.86 -19.30
N LEU A 6 17.51 -8.13 -18.19
CA LEU A 6 16.32 -7.56 -17.56
C LEU A 6 15.65 -6.52 -18.45
N ARG A 7 16.41 -5.64 -19.10
CA ARG A 7 15.87 -4.64 -20.04
C ARG A 7 15.18 -5.32 -21.22
N GLN A 8 15.81 -6.33 -21.81
CA GLN A 8 15.24 -7.08 -22.93
C GLN A 8 13.93 -7.77 -22.52
N LYS A 9 13.91 -8.42 -21.35
CA LYS A 9 12.71 -9.09 -20.84
C LYS A 9 11.55 -8.11 -20.62
N ILE A 10 11.83 -6.92 -20.05
CA ILE A 10 10.81 -5.88 -19.87
C ILE A 10 10.24 -5.45 -21.21
N GLN A 11 11.09 -5.18 -22.21
CA GLN A 11 10.63 -4.76 -23.54
C GLN A 11 9.72 -5.81 -24.19
N GLN A 12 10.07 -7.09 -24.09
CA GLN A 12 9.23 -8.16 -24.64
C GLN A 12 7.86 -8.23 -23.93
N ASN A 13 7.82 -8.09 -22.61
CA ASN A 13 6.56 -8.10 -21.87
C ASN A 13 5.66 -6.92 -22.27
N LEU A 14 6.23 -5.74 -22.52
CA LEU A 14 5.46 -4.55 -22.95
C LEU A 14 4.78 -4.75 -24.32
N LEU A 15 5.35 -5.56 -25.22
CA LEU A 15 4.72 -5.86 -26.51
C LEU A 15 3.48 -6.77 -26.37
N THR A 16 3.42 -7.56 -25.31
CA THR A 16 2.30 -8.49 -25.04
C THR A 16 1.16 -7.89 -24.22
N ILE A 17 1.39 -6.71 -23.63
CA ILE A 17 0.43 -6.05 -22.76
C ILE A 17 -0.57 -5.22 -23.57
N ALA A 18 -1.83 -5.27 -23.17
CA ALA A 18 -2.89 -4.48 -23.76
C ALA A 18 -2.70 -2.97 -23.51
N PRO A 19 -3.03 -2.11 -24.48
CA PRO A 19 -2.68 -0.69 -24.47
C PRO A 19 -3.27 0.10 -23.28
N GLU A 20 -4.42 -0.33 -22.74
CA GLU A 20 -5.04 0.27 -21.56
C GLU A 20 -4.17 0.19 -20.30
N ASN A 21 -3.34 -0.85 -20.19
CA ASN A 21 -2.45 -1.05 -19.06
C ASN A 21 -1.09 -0.34 -19.26
N LEU A 22 -0.77 0.11 -20.48
CA LEU A 22 0.46 0.85 -20.75
C LEU A 22 0.49 2.18 -20.00
N LYS A 23 -0.67 2.83 -19.83
CA LYS A 23 -0.78 4.07 -19.05
C LYS A 23 -0.40 3.86 -17.58
N LEU A 24 -0.89 2.79 -16.96
CA LEU A 24 -0.55 2.42 -15.58
C LEU A 24 0.94 2.13 -15.43
N ILE A 25 1.54 1.48 -16.44
CA ILE A 25 2.97 1.18 -16.44
C ILE A 25 3.81 2.46 -16.57
N ASP A 26 3.39 3.40 -17.43
CA ASP A 26 4.06 4.68 -17.60
C ASP A 26 4.05 5.49 -16.29
N GLU A 27 2.87 5.65 -15.67
CA GLU A 27 2.73 6.30 -14.36
C GLU A 27 3.60 5.62 -13.28
N PHE A 28 3.69 4.29 -13.29
CA PHE A 28 4.52 3.54 -12.35
C PHE A 28 6.02 3.73 -12.61
N VAL A 29 6.45 3.81 -13.86
CA VAL A 29 7.84 4.10 -14.22
C VAL A 29 8.22 5.52 -13.78
N GLU A 30 7.33 6.50 -13.98
CA GLU A 30 7.51 7.86 -13.45
C GLU A 30 7.62 7.86 -11.93
N PHE A 31 6.76 7.11 -11.25
CA PHE A 31 6.82 6.95 -9.80
C PHE A 31 8.16 6.39 -9.32
N ILE A 32 8.70 5.36 -10.00
CA ILE A 32 10.01 4.78 -9.65
C ILE A 32 11.12 5.84 -9.80
N LYS A 33 11.13 6.59 -10.91
CA LYS A 33 12.11 7.66 -11.12
C LYS A 33 12.01 8.73 -10.04
N TYR A 34 10.80 9.18 -9.74
CA TYR A 34 10.55 10.13 -8.66
C TYR A 34 11.09 9.62 -7.32
N LYS A 35 10.89 8.34 -6.98
CA LYS A 35 11.38 7.74 -5.73
C LYS A 35 12.91 7.66 -5.68
N GLN A 36 13.57 7.45 -6.82
CA GLN A 36 15.03 7.48 -6.95
C GLN A 36 15.59 8.90 -6.78
N ASP A 37 14.97 9.88 -7.42
CA ASP A 37 15.41 11.28 -7.41
C ASP A 37 15.19 11.97 -6.06
N THR A 38 14.07 11.66 -5.39
CA THR A 38 13.74 12.26 -4.09
C THR A 38 14.41 11.57 -2.90
N GLY A 39 15.16 10.48 -3.13
CA GLY A 39 15.81 9.74 -2.06
C GLY A 39 14.83 9.20 -1.02
N LEU A 40 13.54 9.07 -1.37
CA LEU A 40 12.50 8.36 -0.61
C LEU A 40 12.76 6.86 -0.64
N SER A 41 13.95 6.44 -0.25
CA SER A 41 14.15 5.12 0.31
C SER A 41 13.22 5.08 1.52
N GLU A 42 12.20 4.23 1.49
CA GLU A 42 11.53 3.81 2.72
C GLU A 42 12.60 3.14 3.57
N LYS A 43 13.35 3.95 4.32
CA LYS A 43 13.80 3.55 5.64
C LYS A 43 12.52 3.34 6.39
N THR A 44 11.96 2.16 6.22
CA THR A 44 11.00 1.59 7.12
C THR A 44 11.64 1.67 8.50
N ASN A 45 11.38 2.78 9.19
CA ASN A 45 11.67 2.94 10.59
C ASN A 45 10.63 2.09 11.33
N TYR A 46 10.59 0.78 11.06
CA TYR A 46 10.20 -0.13 12.12
C TYR A 46 11.24 0.15 13.18
N ARG A 47 10.86 0.87 14.23
CA ARG A 47 11.67 0.91 15.45
C ARG A 47 11.94 -0.55 15.75
N ALA A 48 13.19 -0.99 15.60
CA ALA A 48 13.61 -2.23 16.21
C ALA A 48 13.15 -2.12 17.67
N ALA A 49 12.51 -3.16 18.20
CA ALA A 49 12.05 -3.20 19.57
C ALA A 49 13.22 -3.22 20.58
N SER A 50 14.30 -2.50 20.29
CA SER A 50 15.40 -2.20 21.19
C SER A 50 14.98 -1.05 22.10
N GLY A 51 14.33 -1.40 23.20
CA GLY A 51 14.13 -0.50 24.33
C GLY A 51 12.68 -0.42 24.77
N HIS A 52 12.30 -1.29 25.70
CA HIS A 52 11.22 -1.07 26.67
C HIS A 52 9.80 -0.81 26.11
N SER A 53 9.45 -1.40 24.97
CA SER A 53 8.03 -1.63 24.67
C SER A 53 7.54 -2.75 25.60
N SER A 54 6.72 -2.42 26.60
CA SER A 54 5.94 -3.39 27.39
C SER A 54 4.94 -4.19 26.53
N GLY A 55 4.83 -3.87 25.25
CA GLY A 55 4.09 -4.64 24.27
C GLY A 55 4.76 -5.99 24.03
N HIS A 56 4.38 -7.00 24.82
CA HIS A 56 4.54 -8.38 24.41
C HIS A 56 3.92 -8.60 23.01
N SER A 57 4.23 -9.73 22.37
CA SER A 57 3.66 -10.07 21.06
C SER A 57 2.13 -9.96 21.07
N ILE A 58 1.55 -9.24 20.11
CA ILE A 58 0.09 -9.12 19.95
C ILE A 58 -0.58 -10.49 19.79
N LEU A 59 0.17 -11.49 19.32
CA LEU A 59 -0.26 -12.88 19.18
C LEU A 59 -0.65 -13.53 20.51
N ARG A 60 -0.18 -13.02 21.66
CA ARG A 60 -0.60 -13.56 22.97
C ARG A 60 -2.09 -13.38 23.25
N HIS A 61 -2.71 -12.40 22.58
CA HIS A 61 -4.12 -12.10 22.71
C HIS A 61 -4.94 -12.79 21.62
N ALA A 62 -4.33 -13.55 20.70
CA ALA A 62 -5.08 -14.26 19.67
C ALA A 62 -6.02 -15.29 20.32
N GLY A 63 -7.31 -15.24 19.99
CA GLY A 63 -8.33 -16.11 20.56
C GLY A 63 -8.84 -15.72 21.96
N THR A 64 -8.31 -14.65 22.56
CA THR A 64 -8.83 -14.09 23.83
C THR A 64 -9.64 -12.81 23.62
N TRP A 65 -10.00 -12.49 22.37
CA TRP A 65 -10.82 -11.33 22.04
C TRP A 65 -12.24 -11.64 22.52
N VAL A 66 -12.80 -10.74 23.32
CA VAL A 66 -14.14 -10.87 23.91
C VAL A 66 -14.97 -9.71 23.38
N GLY A 67 -16.17 -9.99 22.88
CA GLY A 67 -17.02 -8.99 22.23
C GLY A 67 -17.31 -9.35 20.78
N ASP A 68 -18.28 -8.66 20.18
CA ASP A 68 -18.58 -8.76 18.75
C ASP A 68 -17.88 -7.63 17.99
N ASP A 69 -16.58 -7.49 18.25
CA ASP A 69 -15.74 -6.40 17.72
C ASP A 69 -15.83 -6.35 16.19
N LEU A 70 -16.05 -7.50 15.55
CA LEU A 70 -16.24 -7.58 14.10
C LEU A 70 -17.55 -6.93 13.66
N GLU A 71 -18.68 -7.30 14.26
CA GLU A 71 -19.99 -6.73 13.90
C GLU A 71 -20.06 -5.24 14.26
N GLU A 72 -19.53 -4.83 15.41
CA GLU A 72 -19.47 -3.43 15.82
C GLU A 72 -18.58 -2.59 14.88
N CYS A 73 -17.40 -3.11 14.52
CA CYS A 73 -16.53 -2.45 13.55
C CYS A 73 -17.19 -2.38 12.16
N MET A 74 -17.86 -3.45 11.72
CA MET A 74 -18.58 -3.46 10.45
C MET A 74 -19.72 -2.44 10.43
N LYS A 75 -20.49 -2.35 11.51
CA LYS A 75 -21.56 -1.38 11.67
C LYS A 75 -21.01 0.04 11.65
N LEU A 76 -19.96 0.31 12.43
CA LEU A 76 -19.28 1.61 12.46
C LEU A 76 -18.75 2.02 11.08
N VAL A 77 -18.09 1.12 10.36
CA VAL A 77 -17.59 1.38 9.00
C VAL A 77 -18.76 1.63 8.06
N SER A 78 -19.82 0.82 8.08
CA SER A 78 -21.00 1.02 7.24
C SER A 78 -21.67 2.37 7.53
N GLU A 79 -21.69 2.79 8.79
CA GLU A 79 -22.27 4.06 9.23
C GLU A 79 -21.40 5.27 8.90
N THR A 80 -20.07 5.15 8.83
CA THR A 80 -19.16 6.31 8.68
C THR A 80 -18.49 6.40 7.33
N ARG A 81 -18.36 5.28 6.60
CA ARG A 81 -17.76 5.22 5.28
C ARG A 81 -18.50 6.15 4.32
N GLY A 82 -17.73 6.96 3.58
CA GLY A 82 -18.28 7.90 2.60
C GLY A 82 -18.96 9.15 3.20
N LYS A 83 -19.12 9.25 4.53
CA LYS A 83 -19.67 10.46 5.19
C LYS A 83 -18.63 11.54 5.47
N VAL A 84 -17.36 11.29 5.13
CA VAL A 84 -16.31 12.29 5.23
C VAL A 84 -16.61 13.40 4.22
N LYS A 85 -16.93 14.60 4.73
CA LYS A 85 -17.02 15.80 3.91
C LYS A 85 -15.61 16.23 3.52
N ILE A 86 -15.14 15.70 2.39
CA ILE A 86 -13.90 16.16 1.79
C ILE A 86 -14.22 17.50 1.13
N ASN A 87 -13.60 18.59 1.60
CA ASN A 87 -13.72 19.92 0.98
C ASN A 87 -13.00 20.01 -0.39
N ASN A 88 -12.75 18.87 -1.05
CA ASN A 88 -12.20 18.80 -2.39
C ASN A 88 -13.24 18.19 -3.33
N ARG A 89 -13.39 18.81 -4.49
CA ARG A 89 -14.41 18.55 -5.52
C ARG A 89 -14.37 17.16 -6.15
N ILE A 90 -13.58 16.23 -5.61
CA ILE A 90 -13.36 14.89 -6.18
C ILE A 90 -13.36 13.91 -5.02
N ASN A 91 -14.44 13.12 -4.91
CA ASN A 91 -14.47 11.92 -4.11
C ASN A 91 -13.73 10.83 -4.90
N PRO A 92 -12.58 10.31 -4.43
CA PRO A 92 -11.80 9.30 -5.17
C PRO A 92 -12.43 7.90 -5.13
N PHE A 93 -13.60 7.75 -4.50
CA PHE A 93 -14.33 6.50 -4.37
C PHE A 93 -15.74 6.54 -4.99
N GLU A 94 -16.06 7.60 -5.74
CA GLU A 94 -17.21 7.69 -6.65
C GLU A 94 -16.79 7.47 -8.10
#